data_AF-A0A6L3XBX5-F1
#
_entry.id   AF-A0A6L3XBX5-F1
#
_cell.length_a   1.000
_cell.length_b   1.000
_cell.length_c   1.000
_cell.angle_alpha   90.00
_cell.angle_beta   90.00
_cell.angle_gamma   90.00
#
_symmetry.space_group_name_H-M   'P 1'
#
loop_
_entity.id
_entity.type
_entity.pdbx_description
1 polymer ?
#
loop_
_entity_poly.entity_id
_entity_poly.type
_entity_poly.pdbx_seq_one_letter_code
_entity_poly.pdbx_strand_id
1 'polypeptide(L)'
;EYLTKKLQVLGKTAFISGPGDSRNIFLSNAARYQVFIAVSRSGETEQVLDKVRIAKNVGMTIVAFTRAAANTLAGMADVHFALYDEAVHFAAEAAGVTSFESNLVLLMDLLLLEATG
;
A
#
# COMPACT_ATOMS: atom_id res chain seq x y z
N GLU A 1 7.71 -1.73 5.27
CA GLU A 1 9.00 -2.44 5.38
C GLU A 1 8.84 -3.96 5.29
N TYR A 2 7.91 -4.55 6.07
CA TYR A 2 7.62 -5.98 6.09
C TYR A 2 7.53 -6.65 4.70
N LEU A 3 6.55 -6.24 3.88
CA LEU A 3 6.32 -6.83 2.56
C LEU A 3 7.53 -6.70 1.63
N THR A 4 8.22 -5.56 1.67
CA THR A 4 9.44 -5.34 0.87
C THR A 4 10.50 -6.40 1.18
N LYS A 5 10.76 -6.67 2.46
CA LYS A 5 11.71 -7.72 2.88
C LYS A 5 11.26 -9.11 2.43
N LYS A 6 9.97 -9.44 2.58
CA LYS A 6 9.43 -10.72 2.12
C LYS A 6 9.62 -10.92 0.61
N LEU A 7 9.27 -9.91 -0.19
CA LEU A 7 9.46 -9.96 -1.65
C LEU A 7 10.94 -10.13 -2.04
N GLN A 8 11.84 -9.44 -1.35
CA GLN A 8 13.29 -9.57 -1.57
C GLN A 8 13.79 -10.99 -1.24
N VAL A 9 13.31 -11.61 -0.16
CA VAL A 9 13.63 -13.00 0.19
C VAL A 9 13.14 -13.97 -0.90
N LEU A 10 12.01 -13.67 -1.53
CA LEU A 10 11.49 -14.42 -2.69
C LEU A 10 12.21 -14.08 -4.02
N GLY A 11 13.32 -13.34 -3.97
CA GLY A 11 14.11 -12.97 -5.15
C GLY A 11 13.48 -11.88 -6.02
N LYS A 12 12.46 -11.17 -5.54
CA LYS A 12 11.84 -10.05 -6.27
C LYS A 12 12.54 -8.75 -5.93
N THR A 13 12.77 -7.93 -6.95
CA THR A 13 13.27 -6.57 -6.77
C THR A 13 12.17 -5.69 -6.20
N ALA A 14 12.26 -5.37 -4.90
CA ALA A 14 11.31 -4.51 -4.21
C ALA A 14 12.05 -3.44 -3.40
N PHE A 15 11.48 -2.23 -3.37
CA PHE A 15 12.01 -1.10 -2.60
C PHE A 15 10.87 -0.44 -1.84
N ILE A 16 11.17 0.06 -0.64
CA ILE A 16 10.24 0.88 0.13
C ILE A 16 10.45 2.33 -0.27
N SER A 17 9.35 3.09 -0.41
CA SER A 17 9.44 4.53 -0.45
C SER A 17 8.60 5.19 0.63
N GLY A 18 9.26 5.83 1.60
CA GLY A 18 8.65 6.47 2.75
C GLY A 18 8.17 7.90 2.48
N PRO A 19 7.41 8.49 3.42
CA PRO A 19 6.93 9.89 3.38
C PRO A 19 8.02 10.92 3.06
N GLY A 20 9.23 10.74 3.59
CA GLY A 20 10.34 11.68 3.43
C GLY A 20 11.15 11.51 2.15
N ASP A 21 10.87 10.50 1.33
CA ASP A 21 11.64 10.29 0.10
C ASP A 21 11.28 11.34 -0.94
N SER A 22 12.30 11.94 -1.54
CA SER A 22 12.08 12.89 -2.61
C SER A 22 11.39 12.22 -3.81
N ARG A 23 10.52 13.00 -4.45
CA ARG A 23 9.86 12.62 -5.71
C ARG A 23 10.86 12.20 -6.79
N ASN A 24 12.06 12.79 -6.80
CA ASN A 24 13.11 12.51 -7.77
C ASN A 24 13.72 11.11 -7.59
N ILE A 25 13.89 10.64 -6.35
CA ILE A 25 14.40 9.28 -6.06
C ILE A 25 13.37 8.23 -6.51
N PHE A 26 12.09 8.51 -6.30
CA PHE A 26 11.01 7.65 -6.76
C PHE A 26 10.99 7.56 -8.29
N LEU A 27 11.03 8.71 -8.98
CA LEU A 27 10.98 8.80 -10.44
C LEU A 27 12.19 8.17 -11.14
N SER A 28 13.40 8.37 -10.62
CA SER A 28 14.62 7.85 -11.26
C SER A 28 14.65 6.33 -11.37
N ASN A 29 13.87 5.64 -10.52
CA ASN A 29 13.74 4.20 -10.54
C ASN A 29 12.40 3.71 -11.10
N ALA A 30 11.42 4.61 -11.30
CA ALA A 30 10.04 4.24 -11.64
C ALA A 30 9.92 3.41 -12.93
N ALA A 31 10.74 3.71 -13.95
CA ALA A 31 10.75 2.95 -15.21
C ALA A 31 11.22 1.48 -15.06
N ARG A 32 11.84 1.13 -13.93
CA ARG A 32 12.35 -0.23 -13.67
C ARG A 32 11.34 -1.13 -12.96
N TYR A 33 10.22 -0.58 -12.50
CA TYR A 33 9.23 -1.34 -11.76
C TYR A 33 7.89 -1.34 -12.48
N GLN A 34 7.18 -2.45 -12.37
CA GLN A 34 5.90 -2.65 -13.06
C GLN A 34 4.71 -2.44 -12.12
N VAL A 35 4.91 -2.59 -10.82
CA VAL A 35 3.84 -2.55 -9.81
C VAL A 35 4.20 -1.55 -8.73
N PHE A 36 3.25 -0.69 -8.37
CA PHE A 36 3.32 0.19 -7.22
C PHE A 36 2.32 -0.26 -6.16
N ILE A 37 2.83 -0.66 -4.99
CA ILE A 37 2.01 -1.09 -3.85
C ILE A 37 1.87 0.07 -2.87
N ALA A 38 0.67 0.63 -2.77
CA ALA A 38 0.32 1.70 -1.86
C ALA A 38 -0.32 1.15 -0.58
N VAL A 39 0.12 1.62 0.58
CA VAL A 39 -0.48 1.30 1.88
C VAL A 39 -0.85 2.61 2.58
N SER A 40 -2.14 2.81 2.87
CA SER A 40 -2.63 3.96 3.65
C SER A 40 -3.92 3.57 4.34
N ARG A 41 -3.99 3.70 5.67
CA ARG A 41 -5.19 3.36 6.44
C ARG A 41 -6.41 4.18 6.01
N SER A 42 -6.28 5.50 5.89
CA SER A 42 -7.39 6.36 5.48
C SER A 42 -7.68 6.30 3.98
N GLY A 43 -6.66 6.01 3.17
CA GLY A 43 -6.74 6.13 1.71
C GLY A 43 -6.68 7.59 1.22
N GLU A 44 -6.44 8.54 2.13
CA GLU A 44 -6.43 9.99 1.87
C GLU A 44 -5.08 10.65 2.20
N THR A 45 -4.04 9.84 2.47
CA THR A 45 -2.71 10.38 2.75
C THR A 45 -2.13 11.00 1.48
N GLU A 46 -2.07 12.34 1.41
CA GLU A 46 -1.72 13.06 0.17
C GLU A 46 -0.37 12.65 -0.42
N GLN A 47 0.65 12.43 0.41
CA GLN A 47 1.96 11.98 -0.07
C GLN A 47 1.92 10.59 -0.72
N VAL A 48 0.99 9.72 -0.31
CA VAL A 48 0.76 8.43 -0.95
C VAL A 48 0.03 8.63 -2.28
N LEU A 49 -1.02 9.46 -2.29
CA LEU A 49 -1.78 9.78 -3.49
C LEU A 49 -0.91 10.40 -4.59
N ASP A 50 -0.01 11.32 -4.22
CA ASP A 50 0.96 11.92 -5.14
C ASP A 50 1.84 10.88 -5.83
N LYS A 51 2.36 9.90 -5.08
CA LYS A 51 3.17 8.82 -5.64
C LYS A 51 2.34 7.89 -6.53
N VAL A 52 1.09 7.63 -6.18
CA VAL A 52 0.17 6.85 -7.02
C VAL A 52 -0.11 7.57 -8.34
N ARG A 53 -0.36 8.88 -8.32
CA ARG A 53 -0.54 9.69 -9.55
C ARG A 53 0.68 9.56 -10.46
N ILE A 54 1.88 9.67 -9.89
CA ILE A 54 3.13 9.52 -10.64
C ILE A 54 3.28 8.10 -11.20
N ALA A 55 3.08 7.08 -10.38
CA ALA A 55 3.16 5.67 -10.77
C ALA A 55 2.21 5.34 -11.93
N LYS A 56 0.97 5.85 -11.86
CA LYS A 56 -0.03 5.67 -12.91
C LYS A 56 0.38 6.35 -14.21
N ASN A 57 0.94 7.57 -14.14
CA ASN A 57 1.42 8.29 -15.32
C ASN A 57 2.57 7.60 -16.04
N VAL A 58 3.38 6.80 -15.32
CA VAL A 58 4.46 6.00 -15.92
C VAL A 58 4.03 4.58 -16.29
N GLY A 59 2.74 4.25 -16.15
CA GLY A 59 2.14 2.99 -16.60
C GLY A 59 2.31 1.81 -15.63
N MET A 60 2.57 2.06 -14.35
CA MET A 60 2.62 1.00 -13.35
C MET A 60 1.22 0.52 -12.97
N THR A 61 1.10 -0.77 -12.65
CA THR A 61 -0.09 -1.32 -12.00
C THR A 61 -0.14 -0.85 -10.55
N ILE A 62 -1.26 -0.27 -10.14
CA ILE A 62 -1.49 0.25 -8.80
C ILE A 62 -2.23 -0.78 -7.97
N VAL A 63 -1.57 -1.27 -6.91
CA VAL A 63 -2.16 -2.14 -5.90
C VAL A 63 -2.30 -1.35 -4.61
N ALA A 64 -3.50 -1.26 -4.05
CA ALA A 64 -3.78 -0.50 -2.83
C ALA A 64 -4.22 -1.40 -1.68
N PHE A 65 -3.60 -1.23 -0.52
CA PHE A 65 -4.06 -1.71 0.77
C PHE A 65 -4.58 -0.53 1.58
N THR A 66 -5.88 -0.44 1.70
CA THR A 66 -6.56 0.65 2.40
C THR A 66 -7.91 0.19 2.94
N ARG A 67 -8.51 0.98 3.81
CA ARG A 67 -9.80 0.65 4.41
C ARG A 67 -10.87 0.36 3.35
N ALA A 68 -11.85 -0.47 3.71
CA ALA A 68 -12.96 -0.84 2.84
C ALA A 68 -13.93 0.32 2.52
N ALA A 69 -14.01 1.33 3.39
CA ALA A 69 -14.82 2.52 3.15
C ALA A 69 -14.33 3.30 1.93
N ALA A 70 -15.23 4.00 1.22
CA ALA A 70 -14.89 4.81 0.06
C ALA A 70 -13.74 5.80 0.37
N ASN A 71 -12.73 5.82 -0.50
CA ASN A 71 -11.57 6.68 -0.38
C ASN A 71 -10.89 6.90 -1.74
N THR A 72 -10.10 7.96 -1.86
CA THR A 72 -9.43 8.37 -3.10
C THR A 72 -8.46 7.29 -3.60
N LEU A 73 -7.65 6.71 -2.71
CA LEU A 73 -6.65 5.70 -3.09
C LEU A 73 -7.30 4.47 -3.73
N ALA A 74 -8.38 3.95 -3.15
CA ALA A 74 -9.13 2.81 -3.69
C ALA A 74 -9.68 3.12 -5.10
N GLY A 75 -10.20 4.33 -5.33
CA GLY A 75 -10.70 4.74 -6.65
C GLY A 75 -9.60 4.91 -7.71
N MET A 76 -8.34 5.06 -7.31
CA MET A 76 -7.20 5.18 -8.21
C MET A 76 -6.55 3.83 -8.58
N ALA A 77 -6.79 2.80 -7.76
CA ALA A 77 -6.10 1.52 -7.82
C ALA A 77 -6.66 0.59 -8.91
N ASP A 78 -5.79 -0.23 -9.50
CA ASP A 78 -6.19 -1.32 -10.39
C ASP A 78 -6.61 -2.56 -9.58
N VAL A 79 -5.97 -2.76 -8.41
CA VAL A 79 -6.34 -3.79 -7.44
C VAL A 79 -6.45 -3.16 -6.06
N HIS A 80 -7.61 -3.28 -5.42
CA HIS A 80 -7.85 -2.81 -4.06
C HIS A 80 -8.06 -3.99 -3.10
N PHE A 81 -7.10 -4.17 -2.19
CA PHE A 81 -7.23 -5.03 -1.03
C PHE A 81 -7.87 -4.26 0.12
N ALA A 82 -9.20 -4.41 0.23
CA ALA A 82 -10.01 -3.78 1.26
C ALA A 82 -9.73 -4.36 2.64
N LEU A 83 -9.31 -3.51 3.57
CA LEU A 83 -9.09 -3.87 4.97
C LEU A 83 -10.27 -3.39 5.81
N TYR A 84 -10.89 -4.31 6.54
CA TYR A 84 -11.93 -3.98 7.52
C TYR A 84 -11.25 -3.65 8.84
N ASP A 85 -11.63 -2.52 9.42
CA ASP A 85 -11.16 -2.09 10.74
C ASP A 85 -12.39 -1.91 11.63
N GLU A 86 -12.51 -2.72 12.68
CA GLU A 86 -13.68 -2.71 13.58
C GLU A 86 -13.80 -1.42 14.40
N ALA A 87 -12.74 -0.60 14.43
CA ALA A 87 -12.71 0.68 15.13
C ALA A 87 -13.72 1.73 14.58
N VAL A 88 -14.43 1.44 13.49
CA VAL A 88 -15.48 2.31 12.93
C VAL A 88 -16.72 2.38 13.84
N HIS A 89 -16.90 1.47 14.80
CA HIS A 89 -18.08 1.45 15.69
C HIS A 89 -17.96 2.25 16.99
N PHE A 90 -16.78 2.75 17.35
CA PHE A 90 -16.63 3.60 18.53
C PHE A 90 -15.89 4.87 18.15
N ALA A 91 -16.40 6.02 18.60
CA ALA A 91 -15.82 7.34 18.43
C ALA A 91 -14.45 7.47 19.12
N ALA A 92 -13.45 6.72 18.65
CA ALA A 92 -12.08 6.79 19.10
C ALA A 92 -11.28 7.53 18.03
N GLU A 93 -11.28 8.85 18.17
CA GLU A 93 -10.29 9.73 17.58
C GLU A 93 -8.86 9.17 17.79
N ALA A 94 -8.15 9.04 16.67
CA ALA A 94 -6.72 9.30 16.50
C ALA A 94 -5.64 8.56 17.33
N ALA A 95 -5.94 7.71 18.33
CA ALA A 95 -4.88 7.11 19.15
C ALA A 95 -5.10 5.65 19.61
N GLY A 96 -6.15 4.97 19.15
CA GLY A 96 -6.41 3.57 19.52
C GLY A 96 -5.54 2.57 18.75
N VAL A 97 -5.21 1.44 19.40
CA VAL A 97 -4.71 0.24 18.71
C VAL A 97 -5.80 -0.21 17.74
N THR A 98 -5.54 -0.08 16.44
CA THR A 98 -6.46 -0.52 15.38
C THR A 98 -6.16 -1.94 14.94
N SER A 99 -7.18 -2.64 14.45
CA SER A 99 -6.99 -3.98 13.83
C SER A 99 -6.35 -3.89 12.45
N PHE A 100 -6.24 -2.68 11.89
CA PHE A 100 -5.74 -2.41 10.55
C PHE A 100 -4.35 -3.00 10.30
N GLU A 101 -3.38 -2.71 11.16
CA GLU A 101 -2.00 -3.17 11.00
C GLU A 101 -1.90 -4.71 11.07
N SER A 102 -2.64 -5.34 11.98
CA SER A 102 -2.71 -6.79 12.09
C SER A 102 -3.36 -7.42 10.86
N ASN A 103 -4.49 -6.88 10.40
CA ASN A 103 -5.21 -7.35 9.21
C ASN A 103 -4.38 -7.16 7.94
N LEU A 104 -3.62 -6.08 7.85
CA LEU A 104 -2.69 -5.82 6.75
C LEU A 104 -1.60 -6.89 6.68
N VAL A 105 -0.95 -7.19 7.80
CA VAL A 105 0.12 -8.20 7.85
C VAL A 105 -0.43 -9.60 7.54
N LEU A 106 -1.56 -9.97 8.15
CA LEU A 106 -2.23 -11.23 7.87
C LEU A 106 -2.58 -11.38 6.39
N LEU A 107 -3.18 -10.36 5.79
CA LEU A 107 -3.55 -10.39 4.39
C LEU A 107 -2.32 -10.48 3.48
N MET A 108 -1.25 -9.73 3.79
CA MET A 108 0.01 -9.84 3.06
C MET A 108 0.59 -11.26 3.12
N ASP A 109 0.55 -11.91 4.28
CA ASP A 109 1.04 -13.28 4.42
C ASP A 109 0.18 -14.30 3.67
N LEU A 110 -1.14 -14.15 3.70
CA LEU A 110 -2.04 -14.99 2.91
C LEU A 110 -1.76 -14.84 1.40
N LEU A 111 -1.61 -13.61 0.91
CA LEU A 111 -1.27 -13.35 -0.49
C LEU A 111 0.09 -13.94 -0.88
N LEU A 112 1.09 -13.83 0.00
CA LEU A 112 2.41 -14.41 -0.25
C LEU A 112 2.37 -15.94 -0.22
N LEU A 113 1.58 -16.54 0.68
CA LEU A 113 1.38 -17.98 0.76
C LEU A 113 0.76 -18.51 -0.54
N GLU A 114 -0.33 -17.90 -1.01
CA GLU A 114 -0.97 -18.28 -2.28
C GLU A 114 -0.06 -18.07 -3.49
N ALA A 115 0.83 -17.07 -3.45
CA ALA A 115 1.79 -16.83 -4.53
C ALA A 115 3.01 -17.77 -4.53
N THR A 116 3.22 -18.53 -3.45
CA THR A 116 4.42 -19.38 -3.26
C THR A 116 4.12 -20.85 -3.02
N GLY A 117 2.87 -21.20 -2.72
CA GLY A 117 2.36 -22.59 -2.72
C GLY A 117 2.11 -23.11 -4.13
#